data_AF-A0AAX2DFN2-F1
#
_entry.id   AF-A0AAX2DFN2-F1
#
_cell.length_a   1.000
_cell.length_b   1.000
_cell.length_c   1.000
_cell.angle_alpha   90.00
_cell.angle_beta   90.00
_cell.angle_gamma   90.00
#
_symmetry.space_group_name_H-M   'P 1'
#
loop_
_entity.id
_entity.type
_entity.pdbx_description
1 polymer ?
#
loop_
_entity_poly.entity_id
_entity_poly.type
_entity_poly.pdbx_seq_one_letter_code
_entity_poly.pdbx_strand_id
1 'polypeptide(L)' 'MNPFNPRKLMLSKWTACMPVNREKHFLVTRLLCDEVGIPLQVELQAVHSGRTELLDWRELRNDKQWRIGWR' A
#
# COMPACT_ATOMS: atom_id res chain seq x y z
N MET A 1 -10.42 8.44 6.34
CA MET A 1 -9.88 8.21 4.97
C MET A 1 -8.48 8.80 4.88
N ASN A 2 -7.49 8.03 4.41
CA ASN A 2 -6.10 8.50 4.34
C ASN A 2 -5.92 9.58 3.23
N PRO A 3 -5.37 10.77 3.55
CA PRO A 3 -5.07 11.78 2.55
C PRO A 3 -3.70 11.53 1.90
N PHE A 4 -3.69 11.19 0.61
CA PHE A 4 -2.46 11.06 -0.19
C PHE A 4 -2.72 11.32 -1.67
N ASN A 5 -1.63 11.52 -2.43
CA ASN A 5 -1.66 11.59 -3.89
C ASN A 5 -1.37 10.20 -4.48
N PRO A 6 -2.30 9.57 -5.24
CA PRO A 6 -2.11 8.23 -5.79
C PRO A 6 -0.86 8.10 -6.66
N ARG A 7 -0.47 9.16 -7.38
CA ARG A 7 0.72 9.17 -8.25
C ARG A 7 2.04 9.16 -7.47
N LYS A 8 2.00 9.37 -6.15
CA LYS A 8 3.18 9.39 -5.25
C LYS A 8 3.19 8.22 -4.27
N LEU A 9 2.55 7.11 -4.63
CA LEU A 9 2.49 5.92 -3.78
C LEU A 9 3.79 5.12 -3.79
N MET A 10 4.64 5.25 -4.80
CA MET A 10 5.93 4.53 -4.86
C MET A 10 6.77 4.80 -3.60
N LEU A 11 7.28 3.74 -2.96
CA LEU A 11 8.04 3.77 -1.69
C LEU A 11 7.28 4.36 -0.48
N SER A 12 5.97 4.54 -0.59
CA SER A 12 5.16 4.94 0.56
C SER A 12 5.03 3.80 1.57
N LYS A 13 5.00 4.18 2.85
CA LYS A 13 5.00 3.26 3.99
C LYS A 13 3.59 3.12 4.54
N TRP A 14 3.20 1.90 4.83
CA TRP A 14 1.85 1.56 5.28
C TRP A 14 1.89 0.59 6.45
N THR A 15 0.89 0.74 7.32
CA THR A 15 0.66 -0.13 8.46
C THR A 15 -0.72 -0.75 8.33
N ALA A 16 -0.81 -2.07 8.32
CA ALA A 16 -2.07 -2.79 8.39
C ALA A 16 -2.70 -2.62 9.79
N CYS A 17 -3.95 -2.19 9.84
CA CYS A 17 -4.73 -2.08 11.08
C CYS A 17 -5.12 -3.45 11.65
N MET A 18 -5.24 -4.46 10.79
CA MET A 18 -5.55 -5.85 11.15
C MET A 18 -4.46 -6.74 10.54
N PRO A 19 -3.30 -6.89 11.19
CA PRO A 19 -2.19 -7.66 10.64
C PRO A 19 -2.55 -9.15 10.59
N VAL A 20 -2.25 -9.78 9.46
CA VAL A 20 -2.32 -11.23 9.26
C VAL A 20 -0.90 -11.76 9.13
N ASN A 21 -0.61 -12.98 9.59
CA ASN A 21 0.74 -13.58 9.52
C ASN A 21 1.86 -12.75 10.18
N ARG A 22 1.52 -11.93 11.18
CA ARG A 22 2.44 -10.96 11.83
C ARG A 22 2.98 -9.88 10.86
N GLU A 23 2.36 -9.72 9.69
CA GLU A 23 2.70 -8.69 8.72
C GLU A 23 1.96 -7.41 9.08
N LYS A 24 2.67 -6.49 9.73
CA LYS A 24 2.11 -5.19 10.14
C LYS A 24 2.53 -4.07 9.19
N HIS A 25 3.78 -4.07 8.75
CA HIS A 25 4.34 -2.99 7.94
C HIS A 25 4.54 -3.42 6.49
N PHE A 26 4.13 -2.54 5.58
CA PHE A 26 4.20 -2.75 4.15
C PHE A 26 4.82 -1.53 3.47
N LEU A 27 5.54 -1.77 2.38
CA LEU A 27 6.10 -0.76 1.50
C LEU A 27 5.50 -0.94 0.11
N VAL A 28 5.10 0.15 -0.53
CA VAL A 28 4.76 0.10 -1.96
C VAL A 28 6.05 0.00 -2.77
N THR A 29 6.26 -1.12 -3.46
CA THR A 29 7.47 -1.38 -4.25
C THR A 29 7.28 -1.10 -5.74
N ARG A 30 6.03 -1.16 -6.23
CA ARG A 30 5.68 -0.86 -7.63
C ARG A 30 4.31 -0.21 -7.76
N LEU A 31 4.16 0.62 -8.78
CA LEU A 31 2.87 1.16 -9.24
C LEU A 31 2.53 0.53 -10.59
N LEU A 32 1.35 -0.06 -10.67
CA LEU A 32 0.77 -0.52 -11.93
C LEU A 32 -0.21 0.55 -12.39
N CYS A 33 0.06 1.14 -13.54
CA CYS A 33 -0.74 2.20 -14.12
C CYS A 33 -1.41 1.74 -15.41
N ASP A 34 -2.48 2.43 -15.78
CA ASP A 34 -3.07 2.32 -17.12
C ASP A 34 -2.17 2.97 -18.19
N GLU A 35 -2.63 2.92 -19.45
CA GLU A 35 -1.96 3.49 -20.62
C GLU A 35 -1.72 5.02 -20.52
N VAL A 36 -2.45 5.71 -19.63
CA VAL A 36 -2.39 7.16 -19.44
C VAL A 36 -1.61 7.52 -18.15
N GLY A 37 -1.03 6.53 -17.47
CA GLY A 37 -0.22 6.71 -16.27
C GLY A 37 -1.03 6.92 -14.99
N ILE A 38 -2.32 6.55 -14.97
CA ILE A 38 -3.16 6.58 -13.78
C ILE A 38 -2.96 5.28 -13.00
N PRO A 39 -2.65 5.33 -11.69
CA PRO A 39 -2.52 4.13 -10.87
C PRO A 39 -3.82 3.30 -10.89
N LEU A 40 -3.68 2.00 -11.10
CA LEU A 40 -4.73 0.99 -10.98
C LEU A 40 -4.47 0.11 -9.76
N GLN A 41 -3.24 -0.38 -9.62
CA GLN A 41 -2.83 -1.22 -8.51
C GLN A 41 -1.46 -0.82 -7.98
N VAL A 42 -1.17 -1.26 -6.78
CA VAL A 42 0.15 -1.19 -6.17
C VAL A 42 0.63 -2.58 -5.80
N GLU A 43 1.93 -2.82 -5.92
CA GLU A 43 2.57 -3.96 -5.28
C GLU A 43 2.97 -3.52 -3.87
N LEU A 44 2.38 -4.17 -2.86
CA LEU A 44 2.75 -4.02 -1.47
C LEU A 44 3.69 -5.16 -1.08
N GLN A 45 4.80 -4.82 -0.45
CA GLN A 45 5.71 -5.79 0.14
C GLN A 45 5.64 -5.71 1.65
N ALA A 46 5.32 -6.83 2.31
CA ALA A 46 5.45 -6.96 3.76
C ALA A 46 6.92 -6.86 4.15
N VAL A 47 7.26 -5.91 5.02
CA VAL A 47 8.64 -5.66 5.45
C VAL A 47 9.20 -6.85 6.23
N HIS A 48 8.35 -7.56 6.98
CA HIS A 48 8.78 -8.67 7.83
C HIS A 48 9.09 -9.95 7.06
N SER A 49 8.21 -10.34 6.13
CA SER A 49 8.29 -11.62 5.41
C SER A 49 8.86 -11.50 4.00
N GLY A 50 8.89 -10.28 3.45
CA GLY A 50 9.21 -10.04 2.04
C GLY A 50 8.09 -10.43 1.07
N ARG A 51 6.96 -10.97 1.57
CA ARG A 51 5.79 -11.35 0.76
C ARG A 51 5.27 -10.13 0.01
N THR A 52 5.00 -10.29 -1.28
CA THR A 52 4.37 -9.26 -2.09
C THR A 52 2.93 -9.63 -2.42
N GLU A 53 2.09 -8.60 -2.53
CA GLU A 53 0.72 -8.73 -2.99
C GLU A 53 0.31 -7.53 -3.84
N LEU A 54 -0.59 -7.77 -4.80
CA LEU A 54 -1.21 -6.70 -5.58
C LEU A 54 -2.47 -6.22 -4.86
N LEU A 55 -2.60 -4.91 -4.73
CA LEU A 55 -3.73 -4.26 -4.09
C LEU A 55 -4.27 -3.16 -5.00
N ASP A 56 -5.60 -3.02 -5.11
CA ASP A 56 -6.19 -1.79 -5.67
C ASP A 56 -5.72 -0.62 -4.80
N TRP A 57 -5.09 0.39 -5.42
CA TRP A 57 -4.53 1.51 -4.67
C TRP A 57 -5.57 2.24 -3.82
N ARG A 58 -6.86 2.16 -4.18
CA ARG A 58 -7.97 2.79 -3.45
C ARG A 58 -8.18 2.17 -2.08
N GLU A 59 -7.82 0.91 -1.86
CA GLU A 59 -7.90 0.28 -0.53
C GLU A 59 -7.03 1.02 0.49
N LEU A 60 -5.90 1.59 0.06
CA LEU A 60 -5.04 2.42 0.91
C LEU A 60 -5.73 3.70 1.43
N ARG A 61 -6.85 4.12 0.82
CA ARG A 61 -7.68 5.23 1.34
C ARG A 61 -8.44 4.85 2.60
N ASN A 62 -8.71 3.55 2.83
CA ASN A 62 -9.45 3.09 3.99
C ASN A 62 -8.55 3.09 5.23
N ASP A 63 -8.73 4.09 6.09
CA ASP A 63 -7.96 4.27 7.32
C ASP A 63 -8.29 3.24 8.42
N LYS A 64 -9.36 2.47 8.24
CA LYS A 64 -9.68 1.33 9.10
C LYS A 64 -8.89 0.07 8.72
N GLN A 65 -8.39 -0.02 7.49
CA GLN A 65 -7.54 -1.13 7.05
C GLN A 65 -6.06 -0.76 7.01
N TRP A 66 -5.74 0.46 6.59
CA TRP A 66 -4.38 0.92 6.34
C TRP A 66 -4.10 2.25 7.04
N ARG A 67 -2.92 2.43 7.61
CA ARG A 67 -2.45 3.70 8.14
C ARG A 67 -1.17 4.12 7.45
N ILE A 68 -1.05 5.41 7.14
CA ILE A 68 0.17 5.98 6.55
C ILE A 68 1.30 5.94 7.59
N GLY A 69 2.48 5.52 7.14
CA GLY A 69 3.71 5.45 7.93
C GLY A 69 3.90 4.12 8.67
N TRP A 70 4.93 4.07 9.50
CA TRP A 70 5.18 2.97 10.43
C TRP A 70 4.61 3.37 11.81
N ARG A 71 3.40 2.90 12.11
CA ARG A 71 2.74 3.09 13.41
C ARG A 71 2.42 1.74 14.05
#